data_AF-A0A1I4AC23-F1
#
_entry.id   AF-A0A1I4AC23-F1
#
_cell.length_a   1.000
_cell.length_b   1.000
_cell.length_c   1.000
_cell.angle_alpha   90.00
_cell.angle_beta   90.00
_cell.angle_gamma   90.00
#
_symmetry.space_group_name_H-M   'P 1'
#
loop_
_entity.id
_entity.type
_entity.pdbx_description
1 polymer ?
#
loop_
_entity_poly.entity_id
_entity_poly.type
_entity_poly.pdbx_seq_one_letter_code
_entity_poly.pdbx_strand_id
1 'polypeptide(L)' 'MSGRAHSKASAARGATGQFTVTLFKPGPGRGVLEHWAYSDRAHALDEIGWIVERVPPGTELLLRDPEGNDLLRMARTA' A
#
# COMPACT_ATOMS: atom_id res chain seq x y z
N MET A 1 19.52 5.33 2.63
CA MET A 1 19.45 5.10 1.17
C MET A 1 17.99 4.95 0.79
N SER A 2 17.51 5.74 -0.16
CA SER A 2 16.09 5.83 -0.55
C SER A 2 15.63 4.54 -1.25
N GLY A 3 14.70 3.81 -0.64
CA GLY A 3 14.19 2.52 -1.11
C GLY A 3 12.86 2.59 -1.85
N ARG A 4 12.45 3.76 -2.35
CA ARG A 4 11.13 3.95 -2.94
C ARG A 4 11.15 3.66 -4.44
N ALA A 5 10.63 2.50 -4.85
CA ALA A 5 10.38 2.16 -6.25
C ALA A 5 8.90 2.40 -6.61
N HIS A 6 8.63 3.26 -7.59
CA HIS A 6 7.30 3.45 -8.15
C HIS A 6 7.05 2.41 -9.25
N SER A 7 6.16 1.45 -9.03
CA SER A 7 5.72 0.51 -10.06
C SER A 7 4.32 0.87 -10.57
N LYS A 8 4.07 0.68 -11.88
CA LYS A 8 2.76 0.97 -12.50
C LYS A 8 1.68 0.07 -11.88
N ALA A 9 0.54 0.69 -11.57
CA ALA A 9 -0.62 0.15 -10.84
C ALA A 9 -1.19 -1.22 -11.30
N SER A 10 -0.79 -1.75 -12.47
CA SER A 10 -1.18 -3.08 -12.94
C SER A 10 -0.38 -4.24 -12.33
N ALA A 11 0.77 -3.99 -11.70
CA ALA A 11 1.62 -5.04 -11.11
C ALA A 11 1.17 -5.48 -9.69
N ALA A 12 0.20 -4.80 -9.08
CA ALA A 12 -0.15 -4.96 -7.67
C ALA A 12 -0.95 -6.25 -7.32
N ARG A 13 -0.94 -7.29 -8.18
CA ARG A 13 -1.75 -8.52 -8.01
C ARG A 13 -0.94 -9.83 -7.90
N GLY A 14 0.39 -9.78 -7.79
CA GLY A 14 1.22 -10.99 -7.67
C GLY A 14 2.38 -10.86 -6.68
N ALA A 15 3.02 -11.98 -6.36
CA ALA A 15 4.25 -12.03 -5.57
C ALA A 15 5.31 -11.12 -6.21
N THR A 16 5.69 -10.06 -5.49
CA THR A 16 6.64 -9.06 -5.99
C THR A 16 8.06 -9.29 -5.48
N GLY A 17 8.23 -10.23 -4.54
CA GLY A 17 9.47 -10.38 -3.77
C GLY A 17 9.72 -9.24 -2.79
N GLN A 18 8.73 -8.34 -2.60
CA GLN A 18 8.80 -7.17 -1.74
C GLN A 18 7.49 -6.97 -0.98
N PHE A 19 7.57 -6.33 0.18
CA PHE A 19 6.39 -5.83 0.86
C PHE A 19 5.79 -4.70 0.03
N THR A 20 4.47 -4.64 -0.09
CA THR A 20 3.83 -3.58 -0.88
C THR A 20 2.77 -2.84 -0.10
N VAL A 21 2.76 -1.51 -0.20
CA VAL A 21 1.70 -0.65 0.30
C VAL A 21 0.92 -0.13 -0.90
N THR A 22 -0.38 -0.41 -0.95
CA THR A 22 -1.27 0.03 -2.02
C THR A 22 -2.35 0.93 -1.47
N LEU A 23 -2.54 2.09 -2.10
CA LEU A 23 -3.58 3.06 -1.80
C LEU A 23 -4.75 2.89 -2.78
N PHE A 24 -5.98 2.84 -2.29
CA PHE A 24 -7.18 2.76 -3.13
C PHE A 24 -8.04 4.01 -3.01
N LYS A 25 -8.65 4.43 -4.14
CA LYS A 25 -9.61 5.53 -4.17
C LYS A 25 -10.80 5.27 -3.24
N PRO A 26 -11.30 6.28 -2.52
CA PRO A 26 -12.60 6.21 -1.87
C PRO A 26 -13.74 6.03 -2.91
N GLY A 27 -14.84 5.41 -2.50
CA GLY A 27 -16.08 5.32 -3.28
C GLY A 27 -16.20 4.12 -4.23
N PRO A 28 -17.33 4.01 -4.97
CA PRO A 28 -17.59 2.92 -5.90
C PRO A 28 -16.65 3.00 -7.11
N GLY A 29 -16.01 1.87 -7.46
CA GLY A 29 -14.99 1.79 -8.50
C GLY A 29 -13.54 1.88 -8.00
N ARG A 30 -13.29 1.55 -6.71
CA ARG A 30 -11.99 1.54 -6.00
C ARG A 30 -10.81 1.09 -6.88
N GLY A 31 -10.19 2.05 -7.55
CA GLY A 31 -8.96 1.87 -8.31
C GLY A 31 -7.74 2.13 -7.42
N VAL A 32 -6.60 1.54 -7.80
CA VAL A 32 -5.31 1.86 -7.18
C VAL A 32 -4.97 3.31 -7.49
N LEU A 33 -4.73 4.10 -6.44
CA LEU A 33 -4.19 5.46 -6.52
C LEU A 33 -2.67 5.39 -6.64
N GLU A 34 -2.04 4.76 -5.65
CA GLU A 34 -0.60 4.69 -5.52
C GLU A 34 -0.20 3.32 -5.02
N HIS A 35 1.04 2.94 -5.35
CA HIS A 35 1.61 1.66 -4.99
C HIS A 35 3.11 1.81 -4.79
N TRP A 36 3.60 1.28 -3.68
CA TRP A 36 5.00 1.32 -3.29
C TRP A 36 5.46 -0.07 -2.86
N ALA A 37 6.71 -0.39 -3.18
CA ALA A 37 7.36 -1.62 -2.77
C ALA A 37 8.52 -1.33 -1.82
N TYR A 38 8.69 -2.18 -0.81
CA TYR A 38 9.67 -2.08 0.26
C TYR A 38 10.36 -3.43 0.44
N SER A 39 11.68 -3.42 0.60
CA SER A 39 12.46 -4.62 0.88
C SER A 39 12.39 -5.10 2.33
N ASP A 40 11.86 -4.27 3.23
CA ASP A 40 11.80 -4.51 4.66
C ASP A 40 10.39 -4.33 5.22
N ARG A 41 10.01 -5.24 6.12
CA ARG A 41 8.67 -5.25 6.74
C ARG A 41 8.46 -4.08 7.68
N ALA A 42 9.45 -3.76 8.51
CA ALA A 42 9.31 -2.70 9.51
C ALA A 42 9.11 -1.34 8.82
N HIS A 43 9.90 -1.07 7.78
CA HIS A 43 9.75 0.14 6.98
C HIS A 43 8.37 0.22 6.28
N ALA A 44 7.87 -0.90 5.73
CA ALA A 44 6.54 -0.93 5.12
C ALA A 44 5.41 -0.64 6.13
N LEU A 45 5.55 -1.14 7.36
CA LEU A 45 4.60 -0.90 8.47
C LEU A 45 4.65 0.55 8.97
N ASP A 46 5.85 1.11 9.10
CA ASP A 46 6.01 2.51 9.47
C ASP A 46 5.38 3.41 8.40
N GLU A 47 5.67 3.14 7.12
CA GLU A 47 5.14 3.97 6.04
C GLU A 47 3.61 3.90 5.95
N ILE A 48 3.00 2.71 6.04
CA ILE A 48 1.53 2.63 5.97
C ILE A 48 0.87 3.42 7.11
N GLY A 49 1.49 3.46 8.29
CA GLY A 49 1.09 4.32 9.41
C GLY A 49 1.24 5.82 9.11
N TRP A 50 2.35 6.23 8.48
CA TRP A 50 2.54 7.62 8.07
C TRP A 50 1.60 8.07 6.95
N ILE A 51 1.26 7.18 6.01
CA ILE A 51 0.39 7.50 4.87
C ILE A 51 -1.06 7.59 5.34
N VAL A 52 -1.54 6.67 6.18
CA VAL A 52 -2.95 6.66 6.62
C VAL A 52 -3.35 7.99 7.29
N GLU A 53 -2.44 8.62 8.03
CA GLU A 53 -2.66 9.91 8.69
C GLU A 53 -2.69 11.11 7.73
N ARG A 54 -2.24 10.95 6.49
CA ARG A 54 -2.10 12.04 5.50
C ARG A 54 -3.05 11.94 4.32
N VAL A 55 -3.78 10.83 4.20
CA VAL A 55 -4.73 10.63 3.11
C VAL A 55 -6.14 11.06 3.51
N PRO A 56 -7.00 11.45 2.56
CA PRO A 56 -8.39 11.81 2.85
C PRO A 56 -9.18 10.65 3.50
N PRO A 57 -10.19 10.96 4.34
CA PRO A 57 -11.15 9.96 4.80
C PRO A 57 -11.78 9.17 3.66
N GLY A 58 -12.09 7.90 3.93
CA GLY A 58 -12.58 6.94 2.95
C GLY A 58 -11.48 6.29 2.09
N THR A 59 -10.23 6.77 2.16
CA THR A 59 -9.09 6.12 1.50
C THR A 59 -8.77 4.80 2.20
N GLU A 60 -8.50 3.77 1.40
CA GLU A 60 -8.11 2.46 1.89
C GLU A 60 -6.65 2.16 1.57
N LEU A 61 -5.96 1.53 2.51
CA LEU A 61 -4.58 1.09 2.36
C LEU A 61 -4.48 -0.41 2.59
N LEU A 62 -3.64 -1.07 1.80
CA LEU A 62 -3.36 -2.49 1.90
C LEU A 62 -1.87 -2.73 1.90
N LEU A 63 -1.38 -3.40 2.95
CA LEU A 63 -0.04 -3.96 3.03
C LEU A 63 -0.08 -5.43 2.63
N ARG A 64 0.82 -5.84 1.74
CA ARG A 64 1.06 -7.25 1.39
C ARG A 64 2.48 -7.68 1.67
N ASP A 65 2.67 -8.96 1.90
CA ASP A 65 3.99 -9.61 1.97
C ASP A 65 4.60 -9.84 0.56
N PRO A 66 5.88 -10.25 0.49
CA PRO A 66 6.55 -10.60 -0.75
C PRO A 66 5.84 -11.64 -1.62
N GLU A 67 5.11 -12.56 -1.00
CA GLU A 67 4.31 -13.61 -1.61
C GLU A 67 2.97 -13.08 -2.17
N GLY A 68 2.58 -11.87 -1.81
CA GLY A 68 1.36 -11.20 -2.24
C GLY A 68 0.16 -11.43 -1.32
N ASN A 69 0.35 -12.00 -0.13
CA ASN A 69 -0.71 -12.17 0.86
C ASN A 69 -1.01 -10.85 1.56
N ASP A 70 -2.30 -10.60 1.79
CA ASP A 70 -2.77 -9.43 2.54
C ASP A 70 -2.35 -9.56 4.02
N LEU A 71 -1.46 -8.68 4.47
CA LEU A 71 -1.00 -8.64 5.87
C LEU A 71 -1.84 -7.69 6.72
N LEU A 72 -2.20 -6.54 6.16
CA LEU A 72 -2.94 -5.51 6.88
C LEU A 72 -3.75 -4.67 5.90
N ARG A 73 -5.04 -4.51 6.20
CA ARG A 73 -5.96 -3.68 5.44
C ARG A 73 -6.62 -2.68 6.36
N MET A 74 -6.55 -1.40 6.01
CA MET A 74 -7.08 -0.32 6.83
C MET A 74 -7.80 0.70 5.96
N ALA A 75 -8.81 1.35 6.54
CA ALA A 75 -9.50 2.48 5.93
C ALA A 75 -9.37 3.69 6.85
N ARG A 76 -9.08 4.87 6.29
CA ARG A 76 -9.12 6.13 7.03
C ARG A 76 -10.59 6.50 7.28
N THR A 77 -11.05 6.52 8.53
CA THR A 77 -12.48 6.56 8.84
C THR A 77 -13.06 7.94 9.15
N ALA A 78 -12.35 8.85 9.83
CA ALA A 78 -12.74 10.25 10.05
C ALA A 78 -11.57 11.03 10.64
#